data_AF-A0A9D2HM28-F1
#
_entry.id   AF-A0A9D2HM28-F1
#
_cell.length_a   1.000
_cell.length_b   1.000
_cell.length_c   1.000
_cell.angle_alpha   90.00
_cell.angle_beta   90.00
_cell.angle_gamma   90.00
#
_symmetry.space_group_name_H-M   'P 1'
#
loop_
_entity.id
_entity.type
_entity.pdbx_description
1 polymer ?
#
loop_
_entity_poly.entity_id
_entity_poly.type
_entity_poly.pdbx_seq_one_letter_code
_entity_poly.pdbx_strand_id
1 'polypeptide(L)'
;MDGVLYGNASDYKQTKFYEVAGYLNVTPLIDPITDTLIINKKVWDAFPADIKAMFRVAAARACQDYYTYCEAESSEIIGSIFKDKVTTFPEADQKELLKAALTVWDEEAKRSPEYAAGVEILKKFAKEKGRL
;
A
#
# COMPACT_ATOMS: atom_id res chain seq x y z
N MET A 1 4.94 -19.68 12.42
CA MET A 1 4.43 -18.79 11.36
C MET A 1 5.50 -18.83 10.28
N ASP A 2 5.14 -19.26 9.07
CA ASP A 2 6.13 -19.58 8.02
C ASP A 2 6.46 -18.41 7.09
N GLY A 3 5.74 -17.29 7.26
CA GLY A 3 5.96 -16.06 6.55
C GLY A 3 5.18 -14.92 7.19
N VAL A 4 5.48 -13.69 6.76
CA VAL A 4 4.80 -12.47 7.21
C VAL A 4 4.51 -11.60 5.99
N LEU A 5 3.39 -10.88 6.05
CA LEU A 5 2.99 -9.89 5.05
C LEU A 5 2.89 -8.54 5.78
N TYR A 6 3.94 -7.73 5.71
CA TYR A 6 4.02 -6.50 6.49
C TYR A 6 4.93 -5.44 5.85
N GLY A 7 4.38 -4.27 5.50
CA GLY A 7 5.20 -3.16 5.01
C GLY A 7 6.06 -3.50 3.79
N ASN A 8 7.24 -2.89 3.70
CA ASN A 8 8.20 -3.05 2.60
C ASN A 8 9.50 -3.74 3.06
N ALA A 9 10.48 -3.89 2.15
CA ALA A 9 11.74 -4.56 2.45
C ALA A 9 12.55 -3.87 3.58
N SER A 10 12.45 -2.54 3.72
CA SER A 10 13.12 -1.81 4.80
C SER A 10 12.53 -2.16 6.16
N ASP A 11 11.21 -2.36 6.26
CA ASP A 11 10.55 -2.80 7.49
C ASP A 11 11.04 -4.18 7.92
N TYR A 12 11.28 -5.08 6.97
CA TYR A 12 11.80 -6.42 7.27
C TYR A 12 13.21 -6.36 7.86
N LYS A 13 14.05 -5.41 7.43
CA LYS A 13 15.36 -5.15 8.06
C LYS A 13 15.20 -4.62 9.49
N GLN A 14 14.33 -3.62 9.69
CA GLN A 14 14.13 -3.01 11.01
C GLN A 14 13.57 -3.99 12.04
N THR A 15 12.60 -4.80 11.63
CA THR A 15 11.95 -5.84 12.47
C THR A 15 12.76 -7.13 12.57
N LYS A 16 13.81 -7.28 11.76
CA LYS A 16 14.62 -8.49 11.61
C LYS A 16 13.85 -9.72 11.13
N PHE A 17 12.71 -9.55 10.46
CA PHE A 17 11.97 -10.67 9.89
C PHE A 17 12.79 -11.48 8.88
N TYR A 18 13.76 -10.85 8.20
CA TYR A 18 14.68 -11.55 7.29
C TYR A 18 15.53 -12.64 7.96
N GLU A 19 15.72 -12.62 9.29
CA GLU A 19 16.50 -13.63 10.01
C GLU A 19 15.77 -14.98 10.08
N VAL A 20 14.43 -14.97 10.02
CA VAL A 20 13.58 -16.17 10.13
C VAL A 20 12.73 -16.42 8.87
N ALA A 21 12.53 -15.41 8.03
CA ALA A 21 11.84 -15.48 6.74
C ALA A 21 12.75 -14.89 5.65
N GLY A 22 13.64 -15.72 5.11
CA GLY A 22 14.76 -15.26 4.27
C GLY A 22 14.40 -14.85 2.83
N TYR A 23 13.16 -15.06 2.39
CA TYR A 23 12.70 -14.73 1.04
C TYR A 23 11.75 -13.54 1.06
N LEU A 24 11.85 -12.69 0.04
CA LEU A 24 10.92 -11.58 -0.17
C LEU A 24 10.05 -11.90 -1.39
N ASN A 25 8.73 -11.94 -1.22
CA ASN A 25 7.81 -12.02 -2.35
C ASN A 25 7.36 -10.61 -2.74
N VAL A 26 7.49 -10.24 -4.02
CA VAL A 26 7.16 -8.92 -4.55
C VAL A 26 5.90 -8.92 -5.43
N THR A 27 5.10 -9.98 -5.35
CA THR A 27 3.79 -9.99 -6.02
C THR A 27 2.90 -8.90 -5.41
N PRO A 28 2.18 -8.10 -6.23
CA PRO A 28 1.32 -7.02 -5.74
C PRO A 28 0.01 -7.57 -5.17
N LEU A 29 0.11 -8.30 -4.05
CA LEU A 29 -0.98 -9.00 -3.36
C LEU A 29 -1.93 -8.05 -2.62
N ILE A 30 -1.38 -7.00 -2.01
CA ILE A 30 -2.13 -5.96 -1.31
C ILE A 30 -2.14 -4.71 -2.19
N ASP A 31 -3.32 -4.12 -2.36
CA ASP A 31 -3.45 -2.75 -2.89
C ASP A 31 -2.73 -1.78 -1.95
N PRO A 32 -2.11 -0.68 -2.42
CA PRO A 32 -1.11 0.02 -1.64
C PRO A 32 -1.67 0.48 -0.30
N ILE A 33 -0.90 0.25 0.77
CA ILE A 33 -1.19 0.84 2.07
C ILE A 33 -1.23 2.35 1.87
N THR A 34 -2.36 2.96 2.21
CA THR A 34 -2.54 4.40 2.11
C THR A 34 -2.47 5.01 3.50
N ASP A 35 -1.51 5.90 3.69
CA ASP A 35 -1.41 6.71 4.89
C ASP A 35 -2.15 8.03 4.68
N THR A 36 -2.85 8.49 5.73
CA THR A 36 -3.60 9.74 5.68
C THR A 36 -3.18 10.65 6.82
N LEU A 37 -2.80 11.88 6.48
CA LEU A 37 -2.60 12.94 7.46
C LEU A 37 -3.96 13.49 7.88
N ILE A 38 -4.31 13.31 9.15
CA ILE A 38 -5.60 13.74 9.71
C ILE A 38 -5.36 14.90 10.67
N ILE A 39 -6.17 15.94 10.54
CA ILE A 39 -6.20 17.07 11.49
C ILE A 39 -7.59 17.24 12.08
N ASN A 40 -7.66 17.64 13.36
CA ASN A 40 -8.92 17.99 13.98
C ASN A 40 -9.64 19.09 13.17
N LYS A 41 -10.91 18.87 12.83
CA LYS A 41 -11.68 19.80 12.01
C LYS A 41 -11.79 21.21 12.61
N LYS A 42 -12.01 21.35 13.92
CA LYS A 42 -12.13 22.67 14.56
C LYS A 42 -10.82 23.45 14.49
N VAL A 43 -9.69 22.76 14.70
CA VAL A 43 -8.35 23.35 14.55
C VAL A 43 -8.11 23.77 13.10
N TRP A 44 -8.41 22.88 12.15
CA TRP A 44 -8.29 23.20 10.73
C TRP A 44 -9.12 24.41 10.35
N ASP A 45 -10.39 24.44 10.74
CA ASP A 45 -11.32 25.51 10.39
C ASP A 45 -10.88 26.87 10.97
N ALA A 46 -10.27 26.88 12.16
CA ALA A 46 -9.73 28.08 12.80
C ALA A 46 -8.50 28.68 12.10
N PHE A 47 -7.81 27.93 11.24
CA PHE A 47 -6.66 28.48 10.52
C PHE A 47 -7.07 29.50 9.43
N PRO A 48 -6.31 30.59 9.28
CA PRO A 48 -6.39 31.48 8.13
C PRO A 48 -6.16 30.74 6.79
N ALA A 49 -6.63 31.33 5.69
CA ALA A 49 -6.62 30.69 4.37
C ALA A 49 -5.20 30.42 3.82
N ASP A 50 -4.27 31.34 4.07
CA ASP A 50 -2.85 31.21 3.75
C ASP A 50 -2.18 30.07 4.54
N ILE A 51 -2.48 29.96 5.84
CA ILE A 51 -2.00 28.85 6.69
C ILE A 51 -2.53 27.51 6.17
N LYS A 52 -3.83 27.43 5.83
CA LYS A 52 -4.43 26.22 5.22
C LYS A 52 -3.74 25.86 3.91
N ALA A 53 -3.40 26.85 3.08
CA ALA A 53 -2.68 26.61 1.83
C ALA A 53 -1.27 26.06 2.09
N MET A 54 -0.51 26.67 3.02
CA MET A 54 0.82 26.20 3.40
C MET A 54 0.80 24.78 3.96
N PHE A 55 -0.17 24.44 4.82
CA PHE A 55 -0.33 23.08 5.33
C PHE A 55 -0.57 22.07 4.23
N ARG A 56 -1.42 22.38 3.23
CA ARG A 56 -1.64 21.47 2.09
C ARG A 56 -0.38 21.25 1.27
N VAL A 57 0.39 22.31 1.02
CA VAL A 57 1.67 22.21 0.29
C VAL A 57 2.66 21.36 1.08
N ALA A 58 2.81 21.63 2.39
CA ALA A 58 3.70 20.88 3.26
C ALA A 58 3.30 19.40 3.38
N ALA A 59 2.00 19.11 3.50
CA ALA A 59 1.46 17.75 3.54
C ALA A 59 1.75 17.00 2.23
N ALA A 60 1.47 17.62 1.07
CA ALA A 60 1.76 17.02 -0.22
C ALA A 60 3.26 16.74 -0.41
N ARG A 61 4.11 17.69 0.01
CA ARG A 61 5.56 17.54 0.01
C ARG A 61 6.01 16.39 0.91
N ALA A 62 5.53 16.33 2.15
CA ALA A 62 5.86 15.29 3.10
C ALA A 62 5.48 13.89 2.58
N CYS A 63 4.30 13.74 1.96
CA CYS A 63 3.91 12.47 1.34
C CYS A 63 4.90 12.05 0.25
N GLN A 64 5.26 12.97 -0.67
CA GLN A 64 6.20 12.66 -1.76
C GLN A 64 7.61 12.34 -1.26
N ASP A 65 8.11 13.12 -0.30
CA ASP A 65 9.43 12.91 0.29
C ASP A 65 9.48 11.56 1.03
N TYR A 66 8.41 11.18 1.74
CA TYR A 66 8.30 9.88 2.40
C TYR A 66 8.30 8.71 1.42
N TYR A 67 7.48 8.75 0.36
CA TYR A 67 7.47 7.68 -0.64
C TYR A 67 8.81 7.54 -1.35
N THR A 68 9.46 8.65 -1.68
CA THR A 68 10.80 8.65 -2.29
C THR A 68 11.83 8.00 -1.37
N TYR A 69 11.81 8.35 -0.08
CA TYR A 69 12.69 7.76 0.93
C TYR A 69 12.45 6.25 1.08
N CYS A 70 11.19 5.82 1.26
CA CYS A 70 10.83 4.42 1.44
C CYS A 70 11.20 3.55 0.23
N GLU A 71 11.03 4.06 -0.98
CA GLU A 71 11.38 3.35 -2.22
C GLU A 71 12.91 3.18 -2.33
N ALA A 72 13.68 4.23 -1.99
CA ALA A 72 15.13 4.19 -2.01
C ALA A 72 15.68 3.17 -0.99
N GLU A 73 15.22 3.23 0.25
CA GLU A 73 15.59 2.29 1.32
C GLU A 73 15.21 0.85 0.94
N SER A 74 13.99 0.64 0.46
CA SER A 74 13.53 -0.69 0.04
C SER A 74 14.39 -1.27 -1.08
N SER A 75 14.74 -0.45 -2.07
CA SER A 75 15.60 -0.86 -3.18
C SER A 75 17.00 -1.26 -2.71
N GLU A 76 17.59 -0.53 -1.77
CA GLU A 76 18.88 -0.88 -1.16
C GLU A 76 18.80 -2.22 -0.40
N ILE A 77 17.74 -2.45 0.37
CA ILE A 77 17.59 -3.68 1.14
C ILE A 77 17.36 -4.89 0.23
N ILE A 78 16.59 -4.71 -0.85
CA ILE A 78 16.41 -5.72 -1.88
C ILE A 78 17.75 -6.08 -2.53
N GLY A 79 18.56 -5.08 -2.88
CA GLY A 79 19.87 -5.28 -3.50
C GLY A 79 20.95 -5.87 -2.57
N SER A 80 20.68 -5.92 -1.26
CA SER A 80 21.62 -6.42 -0.25
C SER A 80 21.10 -7.69 0.44
N ILE A 81 20.21 -7.56 1.42
CA ILE A 81 19.73 -8.67 2.28
C ILE A 81 18.98 -9.73 1.46
N PHE A 82 18.12 -9.28 0.54
CA PHE A 82 17.29 -10.14 -0.30
C PHE A 82 17.88 -10.35 -1.69
N LYS A 83 19.15 -10.02 -1.90
CA LYS A 83 19.84 -10.30 -3.16
C LYS A 83 19.70 -11.79 -3.47
N ASP A 84 19.20 -12.09 -4.67
CA ASP A 84 18.93 -13.45 -5.17
C ASP A 84 17.83 -14.23 -4.38
N LYS A 85 17.08 -13.56 -3.50
CA LYS A 85 16.00 -14.15 -2.68
C LYS A 85 14.64 -13.49 -2.91
N VAL A 86 14.54 -12.70 -3.98
CA VAL A 86 13.29 -12.11 -4.43
C VAL A 86 12.51 -13.13 -5.24
N THR A 87 11.21 -13.26 -4.96
CA THR A 87 10.30 -14.19 -5.62
C THR A 87 9.04 -13.47 -6.07
N THR A 88 8.33 -14.05 -7.03
CA THR A 88 6.99 -13.61 -7.43
C THR A 88 6.15 -14.84 -7.75
N PHE A 89 4.87 -14.80 -7.45
CA PHE A 89 3.94 -15.84 -7.87
C PHE A 89 3.78 -15.84 -9.40
N PRO A 90 3.63 -17.02 -10.02
CA PRO A 90 3.26 -17.14 -11.43
C PRO A 90 1.96 -16.37 -11.75
N GLU A 91 1.82 -15.93 -12.99
CA GLU A 91 0.63 -15.20 -13.45
C GLU A 91 -0.68 -15.98 -13.23
N ALA A 92 -0.64 -17.31 -13.38
CA ALA A 92 -1.79 -18.18 -13.14
C ALA A 92 -2.27 -18.08 -11.69
N ASP A 93 -1.36 -18.12 -10.73
CA ASP A 93 -1.69 -18.02 -9.30
C ASP A 93 -2.18 -16.61 -8.95
N GLN A 94 -1.59 -15.57 -9.55
CA GLN A 94 -2.07 -14.19 -9.39
C GLN A 94 -3.52 -14.00 -9.88
N LYS A 95 -3.92 -14.70 -10.95
CA LYS A 95 -5.31 -14.68 -11.44
C LYS A 95 -6.27 -15.37 -10.48
N GLU A 96 -5.88 -16.49 -9.89
CA GLU A 96 -6.70 -17.16 -8.86
C GLU A 96 -6.84 -16.29 -7.60
N LEU A 97 -5.77 -15.62 -7.18
CA LEU A 97 -5.80 -14.66 -6.07
C LEU A 97 -6.77 -13.51 -6.35
N LEU A 98 -6.76 -12.97 -7.57
CA LEU A 98 -7.70 -11.92 -7.96
C LEU A 98 -9.15 -12.39 -7.93
N LYS A 99 -9.45 -13.60 -8.42
CA LYS A 99 -10.81 -14.16 -8.36
C LYS A 99 -11.30 -14.27 -6.90
N ALA A 100 -10.43 -14.74 -6.00
CA ALA A 100 -10.74 -14.80 -4.59
C ALA A 100 -10.97 -13.39 -3.99
N ALA A 101 -10.11 -12.43 -4.34
CA ALA A 101 -10.25 -11.04 -3.89
C ALA A 101 -11.57 -10.40 -4.35
N LEU A 102 -12.00 -10.65 -5.60
CA LEU A 102 -13.28 -10.16 -6.12
C LEU A 102 -14.47 -10.65 -5.31
N THR A 103 -14.46 -11.89 -4.86
CA THR A 103 -15.52 -12.42 -4.00
C THR A 103 -15.57 -11.68 -2.67
N VAL A 104 -14.42 -11.42 -2.05
CA VAL A 104 -14.34 -10.63 -0.81
C VAL A 104 -14.85 -9.20 -1.04
N TRP A 105 -14.45 -8.57 -2.15
CA TRP A 105 -14.89 -7.22 -2.51
C TRP A 105 -16.40 -7.15 -2.75
N ASP A 106 -16.99 -8.15 -3.41
CA ASP A 106 -18.42 -8.24 -3.64
C ASP A 106 -19.22 -8.41 -2.34
N GLU A 107 -18.68 -9.15 -1.36
CA GLU A 107 -19.31 -9.23 -0.04
C GLU A 107 -19.16 -7.92 0.75
N GLU A 108 -17.98 -7.28 0.76
CA GLU A 108 -17.78 -5.99 1.43
C GLU A 108 -18.68 -4.90 0.83
N ALA A 109 -18.90 -4.91 -0.49
CA ALA A 109 -19.78 -3.96 -1.16
C ALA A 109 -21.23 -4.00 -0.66
N LYS A 110 -21.69 -5.12 -0.08
CA LYS A 110 -23.07 -5.26 0.44
C LYS A 110 -23.27 -4.57 1.78
N ARG A 111 -22.21 -4.13 2.45
CA ARG A 111 -22.29 -3.58 3.82
C ARG A 111 -23.02 -2.23 3.88
N SER A 112 -22.77 -1.35 2.92
CA SER A 112 -23.47 -0.06 2.79
C SER A 112 -23.25 0.55 1.39
N PRO A 113 -24.04 1.58 1.01
CA PRO A 113 -23.81 2.31 -0.24
C PRO A 113 -22.40 2.89 -0.38
N GLU A 114 -21.78 3.34 0.71
CA GLU A 114 -20.42 3.88 0.73
C GLU A 114 -19.37 2.80 0.44
N TYR A 115 -19.54 1.60 1.01
CA TYR A 115 -18.66 0.46 0.73
C TYR A 115 -18.79 0.01 -0.72
N ALA A 116 -20.01 -0.05 -1.25
CA ALA A 116 -20.25 -0.35 -2.66
C ALA A 116 -19.53 0.66 -3.57
N ALA A 117 -19.63 1.95 -3.27
CA ALA A 117 -18.93 3.00 -4.02
C ALA A 117 -17.40 2.85 -3.96
N GLY A 118 -16.85 2.53 -2.78
CA GLY A 118 -15.42 2.27 -2.61
C GLY A 118 -14.93 1.09 -3.45
N VAL A 119 -15.64 -0.04 -3.39
CA VAL A 119 -15.31 -1.24 -4.19
C VAL A 119 -15.39 -0.96 -5.69
N GLU A 120 -16.37 -0.19 -6.16
CA GLU A 120 -16.46 0.16 -7.58
C GLU A 120 -15.29 1.03 -8.05
N ILE A 121 -14.76 1.93 -7.21
CA ILE A 121 -13.53 2.68 -7.50
C ILE A 121 -12.35 1.72 -7.68
N LEU A 122 -12.18 0.76 -6.78
CA LEU A 122 -11.09 -0.23 -6.84
C LEU A 122 -11.20 -1.10 -8.11
N LYS A 123 -12.40 -1.61 -8.43
CA LYS A 123 -12.63 -2.39 -9.65
C LYS A 123 -12.37 -1.58 -10.92
N LYS A 124 -12.80 -0.33 -10.96
CA LYS A 124 -12.53 0.56 -12.10
C LYS A 124 -11.02 0.76 -12.28
N PHE A 125 -10.30 1.07 -11.21
CA PHE A 125 -8.85 1.22 -11.26
C PHE A 125 -8.14 -0.06 -11.72
N ALA A 126 -8.54 -1.22 -11.19
CA ALA A 126 -7.97 -2.49 -11.60
C ALA A 126 -8.22 -2.81 -13.10
N LYS A 127 -9.40 -2.49 -13.65
CA LYS A 127 -9.68 -2.59 -15.10
C LYS A 127 -8.79 -1.65 -15.92
N GLU A 128 -8.64 -0.39 -15.49
CA GLU A 128 -7.78 0.60 -16.17
C GLU A 128 -6.31 0.17 -16.19
N LYS A 129 -5.86 -0.61 -15.19
CA LYS A 129 -4.52 -1.19 -15.12
C LYS A 129 -4.39 -2.56 -15.80
N GLY A 130 -5.44 -3.05 -16.46
CA GLY A 130 -5.45 -4.36 -17.11
C GLY A 130 -5.33 -5.54 -16.14
N ARG A 131 -5.67 -5.32 -14.87
CA ARG A 131 -5.69 -6.37 -13.83
C ARG A 131 -7.03 -7.09 -13.80
N LEU A 132 -8.13 -6.45 -14.23
CA LEU A 132 -9.48 -7.01 -14.36
C LEU A 132 -9.96 -7.00 -15.80
#